data_AF-A0A379Z9I2-F1
#
_entry.id   AF-A0A379Z9I2-F1
#
_cell.length_a   1.000
_cell.length_b   1.000
_cell.length_c   1.000
_cell.angle_alpha   90.00
_cell.angle_beta   90.00
_cell.angle_gamma   90.00
#
_symmetry.space_group_name_H-M   'P 1'
#
loop_
_entity.id
_entity.type
_entity.pdbx_description
1 polymer ?
#
loop_
_entity_poly.entity_id
_entity_poly.type
_entity_poly.pdbx_seq_one_letter_code
_entity_poly.pdbx_strand_id
1 'polypeptide(L)' 'MRTAYFFCFIEVLSVTPVRLDALTERHAQQENMSLGELKQVIKEIYPGLDALFVIEFVKR' A
#
# COMPACT_ATOMS: atom_id res chain seq x y z
N MET A 1 23.90 -12.10 -0.94
CA MET A 1 22.97 -11.24 -1.69
C MET A 1 22.70 -10.01 -0.82
N ARG A 2 23.30 -8.85 -1.14
CA ARG A 2 23.12 -7.62 -0.35
C ARG A 2 21.85 -6.92 -0.83
N THR A 3 20.88 -6.73 0.04
CA THR A 3 19.48 -6.40 -0.28
C THR A 3 19.10 -4.92 -0.12
N ALA A 4 20.07 -4.02 0.05
CA ALA A 4 19.80 -2.58 0.14
C ALA A 4 20.70 -1.79 -0.81
N TYR A 5 20.09 -1.24 -1.87
CA TYR A 5 20.70 -0.30 -2.79
C TYR A 5 19.74 0.88 -2.98
N PHE A 6 20.26 2.09 -3.03
CA PHE A 6 19.44 3.29 -3.26
C PHE A 6 18.87 3.26 -4.69
N PHE A 7 17.55 3.37 -4.84
CA PHE A 7 16.90 3.36 -6.16
C PHE A 7 16.59 4.77 -6.67
N CYS A 8 15.80 5.56 -5.93
CA CYS A 8 15.47 6.94 -6.28
C CYS A 8 14.96 7.75 -5.09
N PHE A 9 14.82 9.06 -5.28
CA PHE A 9 14.05 9.91 -4.40
C PHE A 9 12.59 9.96 -4.86
N ILE A 10 11.67 10.00 -3.90
CA ILE A 10 10.26 10.29 -4.13
C ILE A 10 9.88 11.56 -3.38
N GLU A 11 8.88 12.26 -3.87
CA GLU A 11 8.22 13.36 -3.18
C GLU A 11 6.82 12.91 -2.76
N VAL A 12 6.57 12.93 -1.46
CA VAL A 12 5.25 12.60 -0.90
C VAL A 12 4.33 13.79 -1.09
N LEU A 13 3.20 13.56 -1.76
CA LEU A 13 2.18 14.56 -2.03
C LEU A 13 1.09 14.58 -0.95
N SER A 14 0.66 13.41 -0.48
CA SER A 14 -0.37 13.32 0.56
C SER A 14 -0.26 12.03 1.38
N VAL A 15 -0.82 12.07 2.60
CA VAL A 15 -0.98 10.91 3.48
C VAL A 15 -2.42 10.93 4.00
N THR A 16 -3.21 9.93 3.63
CA THR A 16 -4.64 9.89 3.96
C THR A 16 -4.96 8.61 4.74
N PRO A 17 -5.62 8.69 5.91
CA PRO A 17 -6.08 7.50 6.62
C PRO A 17 -7.19 6.80 5.83
N VAL A 18 -7.12 5.47 5.76
CA VAL A 18 -8.14 4.64 5.12
C VAL A 18 -8.39 3.41 5.97
N ARG A 19 -9.62 2.89 5.96
CA ARG A 19 -9.91 1.62 6.60
C ARG A 19 -9.69 0.46 5.64
N LEU A 20 -9.34 -0.72 6.16
CA LEU A 20 -9.12 -1.93 5.38
C LEU A 20 -10.36 -2.32 4.55
N ASP A 21 -11.55 -2.15 5.10
CA ASP A 21 -12.83 -2.41 4.42
C ASP A 21 -13.09 -1.40 3.28
N ALA A 22 -12.64 -0.16 3.43
CA ALA A 22 -12.76 0.94 2.47
C ALA A 22 -11.77 0.85 1.29
N LEU A 23 -10.91 -0.17 1.23
CA LEU A 23 -10.09 -0.41 0.05
C LEU A 23 -10.97 -0.72 -1.18
N THR A 24 -10.56 -0.19 -2.33
CA THR A 24 -11.28 -0.29 -3.60
C THR A 24 -10.50 -1.11 -4.62
N GLU A 25 -11.15 -1.53 -5.71
CA GLU A 25 -10.51 -2.20 -6.84
C GLU A 25 -9.33 -1.40 -7.42
N ARG A 26 -9.39 -0.06 -7.37
CA ARG A 26 -8.27 0.78 -7.80
C ARG A 26 -7.01 0.51 -6.98
N HIS A 27 -7.13 0.35 -5.66
CA HIS A 27 -5.99 0.02 -4.80
C HIS A 27 -5.43 -1.37 -5.14
N ALA A 28 -6.31 -2.34 -5.43
CA ALA A 28 -5.91 -3.69 -5.80
C ALA A 28 -5.18 -3.75 -7.15
N GLN A 29 -5.66 -2.97 -8.14
CA GLN A 29 -5.02 -2.85 -9.45
C GLN A 29 -3.60 -2.28 -9.37
N GLN A 30 -3.33 -1.33 -8.46
CA GLN A 30 -1.99 -0.79 -8.25
C GLN A 30 -1.00 -1.86 -7.79
N GLU A 31 -1.47 -2.80 -6.97
CA GLU A 31 -0.70 -3.94 -6.46
C GLU A 31 -0.78 -5.17 -7.39
N ASN A 32 -1.39 -5.04 -8.56
CA ASN A 32 -1.56 -6.09 -9.56
C ASN A 32 -2.24 -7.36 -9.01
N MET A 33 -3.32 -7.20 -8.22
CA MET A 33 -4.09 -8.29 -7.62
C MET A 33 -5.58 -7.95 -7.50
N SER A 34 -6.42 -8.93 -7.12
CA SER A 34 -7.83 -8.67 -6.82
C SER A 34 -8.02 -8.01 -5.44
N LEU A 35 -9.16 -7.33 -5.23
CA LEU A 35 -9.46 -6.69 -3.95
C LEU A 35 -9.52 -7.69 -2.78
N GLY A 36 -9.97 -8.91 -3.03
CA GLY A 36 -9.99 -9.99 -2.03
C GLY A 36 -8.60 -10.40 -1.60
N GLU A 37 -7.71 -10.64 -2.57
CA GLU A 37 -6.31 -11.01 -2.34
C GLU A 37 -5.56 -9.89 -1.60
N LEU A 38 -5.73 -8.63 -2.02
CA LEU A 38 -5.11 -7.49 -1.34
C LEU A 38 -5.49 -7.43 0.14
N LYS A 39 -6.79 -7.55 0.44
CA LYS A 39 -7.28 -7.54 1.83
C LYS A 39 -6.74 -8.71 2.64
N GLN A 40 -6.59 -9.89 2.03
CA GLN A 40 -6.04 -11.06 2.70
C GLN A 40 -4.55 -10.87 3.01
N VAL A 41 -3.74 -10.47 2.02
CA VAL A 41 -2.30 -10.24 2.18
C VAL A 41 -2.04 -9.20 3.27
N ILE A 42 -2.79 -8.10 3.29
CA ILE A 42 -2.66 -7.08 4.34
C ILE A 42 -2.94 -7.66 5.74
N LYS A 43 -3.98 -8.48 5.89
CA LYS A 43 -4.31 -9.14 7.18
C LYS A 43 -3.24 -10.14 7.62
N GLU A 44 -2.59 -10.81 6.68
CA GLU A 44 -1.52 -11.76 6.98
C GLU A 44 -0.24 -11.05 7.44
N ILE A 45 0.09 -9.91 6.83
CA ILE A 45 1.28 -9.11 7.20
C ILE A 45 1.05 -8.31 8.49
N TYR A 46 -0.16 -7.75 8.67
CA TYR A 46 -0.53 -6.89 9.80
C TYR A 46 -1.80 -7.41 10.50
N PRO A 47 -1.70 -8.50 11.28
CA PRO A 47 -2.85 -9.08 11.95
C PRO A 47 -3.50 -8.09 12.93
N GLY A 48 -4.82 -7.93 12.81
CA GLY A 48 -5.62 -7.04 13.68
C GLY A 48 -5.57 -5.56 13.30
N LEU A 49 -4.97 -5.20 12.16
CA LEU A 49 -4.90 -3.81 11.70
C LEU A 49 -6.06 -3.48 10.76
N ASP A 50 -6.96 -2.60 11.20
CA ASP A 50 -8.08 -2.10 10.39
C ASP A 50 -7.85 -0.68 9.85
N ALA A 51 -6.92 0.07 10.44
CA ALA A 51 -6.60 1.44 10.05
C ALA A 51 -5.26 1.46 9.29
N LEU A 52 -5.31 1.93 8.06
CA LEU A 52 -4.19 2.02 7.12
C LEU A 52 -4.00 3.48 6.69
N PHE A 53 -2.91 3.73 5.96
CA PHE A 53 -2.64 5.01 5.34
C PHE A 53 -2.31 4.81 3.86
N VAL A 54 -2.90 5.63 3.00
CA VAL A 54 -2.53 5.73 1.58
C VAL A 54 -1.56 6.89 1.43
N ILE A 55 -0.40 6.61 0.84
CA ILE A 55 0.62 7.60 0.53
C ILE A 55 0.58 7.84 -0.97
N GLU A 56 0.28 9.07 -1.36
CA GLU A 56 0.41 9.51 -2.75
C GLU A 56 1.78 10.16 -2.93
N PHE A 57 2.51 9.76 -3.97
CA PHE A 57 3.86 10.26 -4.22
C PHE A 57 4.18 10.31 -5.71
N VAL A 58 5.19 11.10 -6.04
CA VAL A 58 5.79 11.13 -7.38
C VAL A 58 7.29 10.87 -7.29
N LYS A 59 7.85 10.27 -8.35
CA LYS A 59 9.31 10.13 -8.47
C LYS A 59 9.92 11.50 -8.75
N ARG A 60 11.02 11.83 -8.06
CA ARG A 60 11.88 12.97 -8.42
C ARG A 60 12.92 12.60 -9.47
#